data_AF-A0A940RNK5-F1
#
_entry.id   AF-A0A940RNK5-F1
#
_cell.length_a   1.000
_cell.length_b   1.000
_cell.length_c   1.000
_cell.angle_alpha   90.00
_cell.angle_beta   90.00
_cell.angle_gamma   90.00
#
_symmetry.space_group_name_H-M   'P 1'
#
loop_
_entity.id
_entity.type
_entity.pdbx_description
1 polymer ?
#
loop_
_entity_poly.entity_id
_entity_poly.type
_entity_poly.pdbx_seq_one_letter_code
_entity_poly.pdbx_strand_id
1 'polypeptide(L)'
;MSGTGGSTDVNNINLTFDDAASGQTPQSFTPAGALNGGTYQVSNYGAYQFTFYPNLSNFAGYNGTNPNGTWTLFVDDVFPADGGKFAGGWSLDITTLSAAVPEPATWAMMILGFGMVGGALRSTRRRPALAAA
;
A
#
# COMPACT_ATOMS: atom_id res chain seq x y z
N MET A 1 -5.14 -13.98 -6.53
CA MET A 1 -5.13 -14.60 -7.87
C MET A 1 -6.07 -15.79 -7.85
N SER A 2 -6.84 -16.03 -8.92
CA SER A 2 -7.66 -17.25 -9.06
C SER A 2 -7.82 -17.61 -10.55
N GLY A 3 -7.97 -18.91 -10.85
CA GLY A 3 -8.18 -19.41 -12.22
C GLY A 3 -7.03 -19.11 -13.18
N THR A 4 -5.79 -19.19 -12.68
CA THR A 4 -4.59 -18.87 -13.45
C THR A 4 -3.76 -20.11 -13.77
N GLY A 5 -3.03 -20.06 -14.89
CA GLY A 5 -2.21 -21.16 -15.39
C GLY A 5 -3.04 -22.20 -16.14
N GLY A 6 -2.53 -22.70 -17.26
CA GLY A 6 -3.07 -23.84 -17.98
C GLY A 6 -2.56 -25.17 -17.42
N SER A 7 -2.63 -26.22 -18.24
CA SER A 7 -2.20 -27.58 -17.87
C SER A 7 -0.68 -27.79 -17.79
N THR A 8 0.11 -26.72 -17.68
CA THR A 8 1.57 -26.81 -17.63
C THR A 8 2.04 -26.62 -16.19
N ASP A 9 2.83 -27.57 -15.70
CA ASP A 9 3.43 -27.50 -14.37
C ASP A 9 4.21 -26.20 -14.17
N VAL A 10 3.94 -25.56 -13.03
CA VAL A 10 4.64 -24.35 -12.63
C VAL A 10 5.84 -24.74 -11.78
N ASN A 11 7.05 -24.38 -12.23
CA ASN A 11 8.28 -24.69 -11.52
C ASN A 11 9.25 -23.50 -11.53
N ASN A 12 9.78 -23.18 -10.35
CA ASN A 12 10.86 -22.19 -10.15
C ASN A 12 10.58 -20.82 -10.79
N ILE A 13 9.37 -20.29 -10.59
CA ILE A 13 8.99 -18.94 -11.02
C ILE A 13 8.76 -18.02 -9.84
N ASN A 14 9.02 -16.73 -10.04
CA ASN A 14 8.64 -15.67 -9.13
C ASN A 14 7.46 -14.91 -9.72
N LEU A 15 6.42 -14.70 -8.92
CA LEU A 15 5.26 -13.89 -9.27
C LEU A 15 5.23 -12.65 -8.39
N THR A 16 5.19 -11.49 -9.02
CA THR A 16 5.02 -10.20 -8.35
C THR A 16 3.63 -9.65 -8.70
N PHE A 17 2.86 -9.23 -7.71
CA PHE A 17 1.56 -8.59 -7.95
C PHE A 17 1.67 -7.08 -7.78
N ASP A 18 1.28 -6.34 -8.82
CA ASP A 18 1.33 -4.88 -8.88
C ASP A 18 0.11 -4.36 -9.67
N ASP A 19 -0.60 -3.38 -9.11
CA ASP A 19 -1.72 -2.72 -9.77
C ASP A 19 -1.29 -1.99 -11.06
N ALA A 20 -0.01 -1.57 -11.15
CA ALA A 20 0.57 -0.91 -12.31
C ALA A 20 1.09 -1.87 -13.41
N ALA A 21 1.00 -3.19 -13.21
CA ALA A 21 1.41 -4.15 -14.21
C ALA A 21 0.56 -4.07 -15.49
N SER A 22 1.13 -4.48 -16.63
CA SER A 22 0.50 -4.36 -17.95
C SER A 22 -0.66 -5.34 -18.20
N GLY A 23 -0.83 -6.34 -17.35
CA GLY A 23 -1.90 -7.31 -17.47
C GLY A 23 -1.94 -8.30 -16.32
N GLN A 24 -3.02 -9.09 -16.28
CA GLN A 24 -3.22 -10.16 -15.32
C GLN A 24 -2.42 -11.42 -15.71
N THR A 25 -2.27 -12.34 -14.76
CA THR A 25 -1.67 -13.65 -15.00
C THR A 25 -2.46 -14.44 -16.06
N PRO A 26 -1.84 -15.32 -16.87
CA PRO A 26 -2.56 -16.10 -17.88
C PRO A 26 -3.70 -16.94 -17.29
N GLN A 27 -4.88 -16.95 -17.92
CA GLN A 27 -6.06 -17.68 -17.43
C GLN A 27 -5.98 -19.20 -17.70
N SER A 28 -6.76 -19.99 -16.98
CA SER A 28 -6.81 -21.47 -17.12
C SER A 28 -7.69 -22.00 -18.26
N PHE A 29 -8.72 -21.27 -18.70
CA PHE A 29 -9.78 -21.86 -19.56
C PHE A 29 -9.62 -21.52 -21.04
N THR A 30 -9.81 -20.26 -21.46
CA THR A 30 -9.81 -19.94 -22.90
C THR A 30 -9.52 -18.47 -23.22
N PRO A 31 -8.40 -18.15 -23.90
CA PRO A 31 -7.27 -19.05 -24.21
C PRO A 31 -6.47 -19.38 -22.94
N ALA A 32 -6.24 -20.67 -22.69
CA ALA A 32 -5.40 -21.12 -21.59
C ALA A 32 -3.92 -20.77 -21.88
N GLY A 33 -3.22 -20.27 -20.87
CA GLY A 33 -1.79 -19.94 -20.98
C GLY A 33 -1.00 -20.50 -19.81
N ALA A 34 0.22 -20.98 -20.09
CA ALA A 34 1.15 -21.38 -19.04
C ALA A 34 1.48 -20.19 -18.14
N LEU A 35 1.48 -20.41 -16.82
CA LEU A 35 1.88 -19.38 -15.87
C LEU A 35 3.41 -19.27 -15.88
N ASN A 36 3.91 -18.08 -16.17
CA ASN A 36 5.33 -17.78 -16.23
C ASN A 36 5.69 -16.79 -15.12
N GLY A 37 6.97 -16.70 -14.78
CA GLY A 37 7.46 -15.69 -13.84
C GLY A 37 7.32 -14.28 -14.41
N GLY A 38 7.00 -13.31 -13.55
CA GLY A 38 6.82 -11.93 -13.95
C GLY A 38 5.98 -11.10 -12.98
N THR A 39 5.69 -9.87 -13.41
CA THR A 39 4.85 -8.91 -12.67
C THR A 39 3.47 -8.83 -13.32
N TYR A 40 2.42 -9.01 -12.53
CA TYR A 40 1.04 -9.08 -13.00
C TYR A 40 0.09 -8.30 -12.11
N GLN A 41 -1.04 -7.87 -12.67
CA GLN A 41 -2.17 -7.40 -11.89
C GLN A 41 -2.82 -8.58 -11.17
N VAL A 42 -3.57 -8.30 -10.10
CA VAL A 42 -4.35 -9.32 -9.41
C VAL A 42 -5.40 -9.92 -10.36
N SER A 43 -5.34 -11.23 -10.58
CA SER A 43 -6.31 -11.97 -11.39
C SER A 43 -7.45 -12.52 -10.56
N ASN A 44 -8.65 -12.48 -11.15
CA ASN A 44 -9.79 -13.22 -10.67
C ASN A 44 -10.67 -13.65 -11.86
N TYR A 45 -10.47 -14.87 -12.33
CA TYR A 45 -11.22 -15.38 -13.49
C TYR A 45 -12.55 -16.03 -13.12
N GLY A 46 -12.97 -15.99 -11.85
CA GLY A 46 -14.32 -16.40 -11.42
C GLY A 46 -14.66 -17.89 -11.58
N ALA A 47 -13.73 -18.72 -12.07
CA ALA A 47 -13.95 -20.14 -12.31
C ALA A 47 -13.99 -20.98 -11.03
N TYR A 48 -13.36 -20.50 -9.95
CA TYR A 48 -13.31 -21.18 -8.66
C TYR A 48 -13.53 -20.13 -7.58
N GLN A 49 -14.72 -20.15 -6.98
CA GLN A 49 -15.03 -19.21 -5.92
C GLN A 49 -14.35 -19.63 -4.62
N PHE A 50 -13.38 -18.83 -4.20
CA PHE A 50 -12.87 -18.87 -2.85
C PHE A 50 -13.89 -18.19 -1.93
N THR A 51 -14.88 -18.95 -1.45
CA THR A 51 -16.08 -18.41 -0.79
C THR A 51 -15.79 -17.70 0.54
N PHE A 52 -14.60 -17.89 1.12
CA PHE A 52 -14.25 -17.37 2.44
C PHE A 52 -13.58 -15.98 2.42
N TYR A 53 -13.19 -15.46 1.25
CA TYR A 53 -12.44 -14.19 1.19
C TYR A 53 -12.94 -13.27 0.07
N PRO A 54 -12.88 -11.95 0.27
CA PRO A 54 -13.30 -10.99 -0.74
C PRO A 54 -12.53 -11.21 -2.04
N ASN A 55 -13.29 -11.24 -3.13
CA ASN A 55 -12.79 -11.33 -4.50
C ASN A 55 -12.17 -10.00 -4.92
N LEU A 56 -10.96 -9.73 -4.42
CA LEU A 56 -10.21 -8.52 -4.75
C LEU A 56 -9.60 -8.64 -6.15
N SER A 57 -9.77 -7.60 -6.96
CA SER A 57 -9.20 -7.48 -8.31
C SER A 57 -8.05 -6.46 -8.42
N ASN A 58 -7.72 -5.78 -7.32
CA ASN A 58 -6.60 -4.83 -7.19
C ASN A 58 -6.28 -4.59 -5.70
N PHE A 59 -5.19 -3.87 -5.43
CA PHE A 59 -4.77 -3.46 -4.09
C PHE A 59 -5.19 -2.03 -3.73
N ALA A 60 -5.80 -1.28 -4.64
CA ALA A 60 -6.18 0.12 -4.44
C ALA A 60 -7.03 0.39 -3.18
N GLY A 61 -7.83 -0.59 -2.73
CA GLY A 61 -8.60 -0.49 -1.49
C GLY A 61 -7.76 -0.35 -0.21
N TYR A 62 -6.46 -0.68 -0.27
CA TYR A 62 -5.52 -0.53 0.85
C TYR A 62 -4.74 0.78 0.82
N ASN A 63 -4.90 1.60 -0.22
CA ASN A 63 -4.18 2.87 -0.33
C ASN A 63 -4.54 3.82 0.82
N GLY A 64 -3.51 4.27 1.55
CA GLY A 64 -3.65 5.16 2.71
C GLY A 64 -4.10 4.46 4.00
N THR A 65 -4.22 3.14 4.01
CA THR A 65 -4.50 2.37 5.23
C THR A 65 -3.22 2.10 6.03
N ASN A 66 -3.34 1.83 7.33
CA ASN A 66 -2.20 1.45 8.16
C ASN A 66 -1.75 0.02 7.79
N PRO A 67 -0.53 -0.18 7.29
CA PRO A 67 -0.06 -1.50 6.85
C PRO A 67 0.44 -2.39 8.00
N ASN A 68 0.55 -1.85 9.21
CA ASN A 68 1.12 -2.56 10.35
C ASN A 68 0.14 -3.62 10.87
N GLY A 69 0.64 -4.84 11.03
CA GLY A 69 -0.12 -5.96 11.54
C GLY A 69 0.39 -7.31 11.05
N THR A 70 -0.30 -8.37 11.43
CA THR A 70 -0.04 -9.72 10.91
C THR A 70 -0.73 -9.88 9.55
N TRP A 71 0.06 -10.14 8.52
CA TRP A 71 -0.43 -10.53 7.20
C TRP A 71 -0.45 -12.06 7.08
N THR A 72 -1.48 -12.62 6.45
CA THR A 72 -1.64 -14.07 6.25
C THR A 72 -1.84 -14.36 4.78
N LEU A 73 -1.03 -15.28 4.24
CA LEU A 73 -1.23 -15.83 2.91
C LEU A 73 -2.19 -17.02 2.99
N PHE A 74 -3.25 -16.98 2.19
CA PHE A 74 -4.17 -18.10 2.00
C PHE A 74 -3.94 -18.71 0.63
N VAL A 75 -3.85 -20.03 0.58
CA VAL A 75 -3.75 -20.81 -0.66
C VAL A 75 -4.72 -21.97 -0.57
N ASP A 76 -5.48 -22.13 -1.65
CA ASP A 76 -6.45 -23.20 -1.81
C ASP A 76 -6.17 -23.89 -3.14
N ASP A 77 -6.07 -25.21 -3.07
CA ASP A 77 -5.94 -26.05 -4.25
C ASP A 77 -7.28 -26.71 -4.53
N VAL A 78 -7.96 -26.18 -5.54
CA VAL A 78 -9.31 -26.60 -5.92
C VAL A 78 -9.31 -27.81 -6.85
N PHE A 79 -8.14 -28.36 -7.20
CA PHE A 79 -8.00 -29.55 -8.03
C PHE A 79 -7.23 -30.67 -7.30
N PRO A 80 -7.89 -31.75 -6.90
CA PRO A 80 -7.32 -32.74 -5.98
C PRO A 80 -6.21 -33.64 -6.57
N ALA A 81 -5.91 -33.52 -7.87
CA ALA A 81 -4.95 -34.39 -8.56
C ALA A 81 -3.50 -33.88 -8.50
N ASP A 82 -3.33 -32.57 -8.34
CA ASP A 82 -2.03 -31.92 -8.41
C ASP A 82 -1.67 -31.31 -7.05
N GLY A 83 -0.41 -30.90 -6.90
CA GLY A 83 0.05 -30.28 -5.66
C GLY A 83 1.35 -29.53 -5.87
N GLY A 84 1.61 -28.58 -4.98
CA GLY A 84 2.75 -27.69 -5.09
C GLY A 84 3.20 -27.12 -3.75
N LYS A 85 4.29 -26.38 -3.78
CA LYS A 85 4.83 -25.65 -2.61
C LYS A 85 5.55 -24.39 -3.05
N PHE A 86 5.55 -23.38 -2.20
CA PHE A 86 6.46 -22.25 -2.34
C PHE A 86 7.83 -22.65 -1.83
N ALA A 87 8.69 -23.12 -2.74
CA ALA A 87 10.09 -23.38 -2.42
C ALA A 87 10.78 -22.04 -2.10
N GLY A 88 10.98 -21.75 -0.82
CA GLY A 88 11.56 -20.47 -0.35
C GLY A 88 10.59 -19.55 0.40
N GLY A 89 9.31 -19.94 0.53
CA GLY A 89 8.31 -19.16 1.26
C GLY A 89 7.68 -18.03 0.43
N TRP A 90 7.09 -17.06 1.13
CA TRP A 90 6.49 -15.86 0.55
C TRP A 90 6.99 -14.62 1.30
N SER A 91 7.00 -13.49 0.61
CA SER A 91 7.29 -12.17 1.19
C SER A 91 6.20 -11.19 0.79
N LEU A 92 6.11 -10.09 1.54
CA LEU A 92 5.22 -8.97 1.25
C LEU A 92 5.99 -7.68 1.44
N ASP A 93 6.13 -6.93 0.36
CA ASP A 93 6.75 -5.61 0.35
C ASP A 93 5.66 -4.54 0.23
N ILE A 94 5.53 -3.68 1.25
CA ILE A 94 4.48 -2.65 1.29
C ILE A 94 5.12 -1.28 1.14
N THR A 95 4.70 -0.54 0.10
CA THR A 95 5.07 0.87 -0.05
C THR A 95 4.06 1.75 0.67
N THR A 96 4.52 2.52 1.65
CA THR A 96 3.67 3.45 2.41
C THR A 96 3.90 4.89 2.00
N LEU A 97 2.84 5.69 1.98
CA LEU A 97 2.99 7.15 1.97
C LEU A 97 3.66 7.59 3.28
N SER A 98 4.64 8.47 3.20
CA SER A 98 5.15 9.14 4.41
C SER A 98 4.01 9.91 5.05
N ALA A 99 3.70 9.63 6.31
CA ALA A 99 2.78 10.46 7.07
C ALA A 99 3.30 11.91 7.01
N ALA A 100 2.43 12.86 6.65
CA ALA A 100 2.76 14.27 6.81
C ALA A 100 2.95 14.50 8.31
N VAL A 101 4.20 14.68 8.74
CA VAL A 101 4.48 15.15 10.09
C VAL A 101 3.80 16.51 10.21
N PRO A 102 2.84 16.72 11.14
CA PRO A 102 2.27 18.03 11.36
C PRO A 102 3.44 18.93 11.74
N GLU A 103 3.81 19.86 10.86
CA GLU A 103 5.05 20.61 11.03
C GLU A 103 5.03 21.30 12.40
N PRO A 104 5.88 20.87 13.36
CA PRO A 104 6.01 21.57 14.63
C PRO A 104 6.43 23.03 14.37
N ALA A 105 7.08 23.26 13.22
CA ALA A 105 7.44 24.56 12.70
C ALA A 105 6.24 25.46 12.41
N THR A 106 5.08 24.99 11.91
CA THR A 106 3.96 25.91 11.64
C THR A 106 3.44 26.54 12.92
N TRP A 107 3.29 25.74 13.98
CA TRP A 107 2.87 26.21 15.29
C TRP A 107 3.95 27.08 15.94
N ALA A 108 5.21 26.67 15.87
CA ALA A 108 6.33 27.46 16.35
C ALA A 108 6.43 28.81 15.65
N MET A 109 6.24 28.87 14.33
CA MET A 109 6.29 30.10 13.53
C MET A 109 5.09 31.01 13.81
N MET A 110 3.89 30.46 14.03
CA MET A 110 2.74 31.25 14.48
C MET A 110 2.99 31.82 15.88
N ILE A 111 3.45 31.01 16.83
CA ILE A 111 3.73 31.46 18.21
C ILE A 111 4.85 32.49 18.23
N LEU A 112 5.93 32.28 17.47
CA LEU A 112 7.03 33.24 17.32
C LEU A 112 6.54 34.53 16.67
N GLY A 113 5.76 34.45 15.58
CA GLY A 113 5.19 35.61 14.90
C GLY A 113 4.28 36.44 15.80
N PHE A 114 3.31 35.80 16.46
CA PHE A 114 2.41 36.47 17.40
C PHE A 114 3.16 36.99 18.64
N GLY A 115 4.16 36.26 19.12
CA GLY A 115 5.03 36.68 20.23
C GLY A 115 5.84 37.93 19.89
N MET A 116 6.42 38.00 18.68
CA MET A 116 7.16 39.18 18.20
C MET A 116 6.25 40.40 18.03
N VAL A 117 5.09 40.25 17.40
CA VAL A 117 4.11 41.35 17.23
C VAL A 117 3.61 41.84 18.59
N GLY A 118 3.20 40.93 19.47
CA GLY A 118 2.76 41.26 20.83
C GLY A 118 3.86 41.94 21.65
N GLY A 119 5.11 41.47 21.53
CA GLY A 119 6.28 42.07 22.17
C GLY A 119 6.55 43.51 21.71
N ALA A 120 6.48 43.76 20.40
CA ALA A 120 6.68 45.10 19.82
C ALA A 120 5.56 46.08 20.23
N LEU A 121 4.30 45.64 20.27
CA LEU A 121 3.18 46.45 20.75
C LEU A 121 3.29 46.78 22.25
N ARG A 122 3.89 45.89 23.05
CA ARG A 122 4.09 46.11 24.49
C ARG A 122 5.26 47.06 24.78
N SER A 123 6.32 47.03 23.98
CA SER A 123 7.50 47.88 24.18
C SER A 123 7.22 49.35 23.86
N THR A 124 6.40 49.62 22.85
CA THR A 124 6.00 51.00 22.47
C THR A 124 5.16 51.69 23.54
N ARG A 125 4.32 50.95 24.27
CA ARG A 125 3.53 51.47 25.40
C ARG A 125 4.35 51.76 26.66
N ARG A 126 5.59 51.28 26.74
CA ARG A 126 6.46 51.44 27.93
C ARG A 126 7.43 52.62 27.84
N ARG A 127 7.38 53.45 26.79
CA ARG A 127 8.20 54.66 26.75
C ARG A 127 7.75 55.62 27.87
N PRO A 128 8.56 55.86 28.92
CA PRO A 128 8.21 56.85 29.92
C PRO A 128 8.20 58.22 29.24
N ALA A 129 7.16 59.02 29.50
CA ALA A 129 7.14 60.41 29.08
C ALA A 129 8.34 61.11 29.72
N LEU A 130 9.32 61.50 28.91
CA LEU A 130 10.44 62.33 29.36
C LEU A 130 9.84 63.66 29.83
N ALA A 131 9.81 63.87 31.15
CA ALA A 131 9.48 65.16 31.74
C ALA A 131 10.62 66.13 31.39
N ALA A 132 10.30 67.15 30.59
CA ALA A 132 11.19 68.26 30.32
C ALA A 132 11.18 69.23 31.51
N ALA A 133 12.37 69.61 31.99
CA ALA A 133 12.62 70.74 32.86
C ALA A 133 13.93 71.41 32.41
#